data_AF-A0A0L7LQ99-F1
#
_entry.id   AF-A0A0L7LQ99-F1
#
_cell.length_a   1.000
_cell.length_b   1.000
_cell.length_c   1.000
_cell.angle_alpha   90.00
_cell.angle_beta   90.00
_cell.angle_gamma   90.00
#
_symmetry.space_group_name_H-M   'P 1'
#
loop_
_entity.id
_entity.type
_entity.pdbx_description
1 polymer ?
#
loop_
_entity_poly.entity_id
_entity_poly.type
_entity_poly.pdbx_seq_one_letter_code
_entity_poly.pdbx_strand_id
1 'polypeptide(L)'
;MSLKLLVYRGLIATTSLRFSDELAVHRDSPENNATTPFEFTEPNLARIAAQIQNYPEGCHRSALGAALDIAQRQMGWLPISAMHKVAEILSIPRVRVYEYATFYTMNKRHSRGKYHVKICATTPCMLMGAESILMAAEDACGCKAGSVSSDGMFGVDTVERTSPWVKSKKSYRQYAVAAYRRPDLGMEGLAVNRCVVPHP
;
A
#
# COMPACT_ATOMS: atom_id res chain seq x y z
N MET A 1 -57.13 23.71 5.31
CA MET A 1 -56.02 23.21 4.47
C MET A 1 -54.92 24.28 4.47
N SER A 2 -53.90 24.14 5.32
CA SER A 2 -52.75 25.06 5.33
C SER A 2 -51.48 24.21 5.35
N LEU A 3 -50.73 24.26 4.24
CA LEU A 3 -49.52 23.47 4.01
C LEU A 3 -48.39 23.94 4.93
N LYS A 4 -47.88 23.02 5.77
CA LYS A 4 -46.55 23.17 6.36
C LYS A 4 -45.51 22.73 5.34
N LEU A 5 -44.86 23.70 4.68
CA LEU A 5 -43.58 23.48 3.99
C LEU A 5 -42.51 23.18 5.06
N LEU A 6 -42.29 21.90 5.35
CA LEU A 6 -41.12 21.45 6.09
C LEU A 6 -39.96 21.32 5.09
N VAL A 7 -39.09 22.33 5.14
CA VAL A 7 -37.77 22.33 4.49
C VAL A 7 -36.94 21.20 5.11
N TYR A 8 -36.99 20.01 4.52
CA TYR A 8 -36.03 18.95 4.82
C TYR A 8 -34.84 19.10 3.85
N ARG A 9 -33.97 20.08 4.14
CA ARG A 9 -32.60 20.10 3.59
C ARG A 9 -31.81 19.03 4.33
N GLY A 10 -32.15 17.77 4.05
CA GLY A 10 -31.37 16.61 4.46
C GLY A 10 -29.97 16.72 3.87
N LEU A 11 -28.99 16.51 4.74
CA LEU A 11 -27.56 16.52 4.46
C LEU A 11 -27.23 15.68 3.20
N ILE A 12 -26.99 16.33 2.07
CA ILE A 12 -26.35 15.70 0.91
C ILE A 12 -24.84 15.71 1.17
N ALA A 13 -24.42 14.85 2.08
CA ALA A 13 -23.07 14.33 2.13
C ALA A 13 -23.20 12.80 2.14
N THR A 14 -23.43 12.22 0.96
CA THR A 14 -23.48 10.78 0.73
C THR A 14 -22.09 10.14 0.70
N THR A 15 -21.03 10.95 0.70
CA THR A 15 -19.66 10.46 0.75
C THR A 15 -19.36 9.91 2.13
N SER A 16 -19.18 8.59 2.23
CA SER A 16 -18.59 7.96 3.41
C SER A 16 -17.29 8.69 3.78
N LEU A 17 -17.16 9.14 5.04
CA LEU A 17 -15.87 9.58 5.57
C LEU A 17 -14.89 8.40 5.46
N ARG A 18 -14.03 8.42 4.44
CA ARG A 18 -12.91 7.51 4.38
C ARG A 18 -11.85 8.05 5.32
N PHE A 19 -11.91 7.62 6.58
CA PHE A 19 -10.77 7.79 7.47
C PHE A 19 -9.56 7.09 6.84
N SER A 20 -8.39 7.72 6.92
CA SER A 20 -7.13 7.01 6.69
C SER A 20 -7.10 5.85 7.68
N ASP A 21 -7.23 4.61 7.18
CA ASP A 21 -7.37 3.37 7.97
C ASP A 21 -6.22 3.08 8.94
N GLU A 22 -5.16 3.89 8.95
CA GLU A 22 -3.92 3.59 9.63
C GLU A 22 -3.61 4.58 10.76
N LEU A 23 -3.55 4.08 12.01
CA LEU A 23 -3.17 4.84 13.20
C LEU A 23 -1.78 5.46 13.00
N ALA A 24 -1.62 6.77 13.20
CA ALA A 24 -0.32 7.45 13.08
C ALA A 24 0.62 7.22 14.29
N VAL A 25 0.12 6.59 15.35
CA VAL A 25 0.85 6.30 16.58
C VAL A 25 1.20 4.82 16.62
N HIS A 26 2.43 4.50 17.02
CA HIS A 26 2.85 3.13 17.26
C HIS A 26 2.43 2.68 18.67
N ARG A 27 1.87 1.47 18.76
CA ARG A 27 1.68 0.74 20.01
C ARG A 27 2.40 -0.59 19.86
N ASP A 28 3.19 -0.96 20.87
CA ASP A 28 3.93 -2.21 20.84
C ASP A 28 2.95 -3.38 20.78
N SER A 29 3.13 -4.22 19.78
CA SER A 29 2.46 -5.52 19.67
C SER A 29 3.51 -6.64 19.82
N PRO A 30 3.09 -7.89 20.06
CA PRO A 30 4.03 -9.01 20.11
C PRO A 30 4.87 -9.15 18.82
N GLU A 31 4.27 -8.80 17.67
CA GLU A 31 4.88 -8.89 16.35
C GLU A 31 5.65 -7.62 15.92
N ASN A 32 5.33 -6.46 16.50
CA ASN A 32 5.93 -5.17 16.16
C ASN A 32 6.29 -4.41 17.44
N ASN A 33 7.53 -4.57 17.87
CA ASN A 33 8.10 -3.88 19.02
C ASN A 33 9.58 -3.54 18.76
N ALA A 34 10.16 -2.68 19.60
CA ALA A 34 11.55 -2.25 19.49
C ALA A 34 12.58 -3.38 19.63
N THR A 35 12.19 -4.52 20.22
CA THR A 35 13.05 -5.67 20.51
C THR A 35 13.02 -6.73 19.41
N THR A 36 12.12 -6.61 18.43
CA THR A 36 12.05 -7.54 17.30
C THR A 36 13.39 -7.55 16.55
N PRO A 37 14.04 -8.72 16.38
CA PRO A 37 15.33 -8.79 15.72
C PRO A 37 15.17 -8.50 14.22
N PHE A 38 15.79 -7.41 13.76
CA PHE A 38 15.86 -7.08 12.35
C PHE A 38 17.27 -6.64 11.97
N GLU A 39 17.87 -7.38 11.04
CA GLU A 39 19.16 -7.06 10.46
C GLU A 39 19.09 -7.09 8.94
N PHE A 40 19.88 -6.22 8.31
CA PHE A 40 20.01 -6.21 6.87
C PHE A 40 20.92 -7.34 6.42
N THR A 41 20.53 -8.03 5.36
CA THR A 41 21.44 -8.96 4.68
C THR A 41 22.61 -8.19 4.08
N GLU A 42 23.80 -8.79 4.06
CA GLU A 42 25.02 -8.23 3.43
C GLU A 42 24.80 -7.58 2.04
N PRO A 43 24.09 -8.21 1.07
CA PRO A 43 23.83 -7.57 -0.23
C PRO A 43 22.96 -6.31 -0.11
N ASN A 44 22.06 -6.23 0.86
CA ASN A 44 21.23 -5.04 1.07
C ASN A 44 22.04 -3.91 1.72
N LEU A 45 23.00 -4.22 2.58
CA LEU A 45 23.94 -3.22 3.12
C LEU A 45 24.77 -2.58 1.99
N ALA A 46 25.29 -3.38 1.06
CA ALA A 46 26.00 -2.87 -0.10
C ALA A 46 25.11 -1.96 -0.97
N ARG A 47 23.84 -2.30 -1.14
CA ARG A 47 22.87 -1.46 -1.87
C ARG A 47 22.60 -0.15 -1.14
N ILE A 48 22.48 -0.16 0.18
CA ILE A 48 22.29 1.06 0.98
C ILE A 48 23.53 1.95 0.87
N ALA A 49 24.74 1.38 0.96
CA ALA A 49 25.98 2.13 0.77
C ALA A 49 26.06 2.79 -0.61
N ALA A 50 25.68 2.08 -1.68
CA ALA A 50 25.61 2.65 -3.02
C ALA A 50 24.57 3.79 -3.13
N GLN A 51 23.47 3.73 -2.38
CA GLN A 51 22.49 4.83 -2.35
C GLN A 51 23.01 6.04 -1.58
N ILE A 52 23.79 5.85 -0.52
CA ILE A 52 24.40 6.95 0.25
C ILE A 52 25.40 7.72 -0.63
N GLN A 53 26.17 7.02 -1.47
CA GLN A 53 27.15 7.61 -2.39
C GLN A 53 26.53 8.56 -3.43
N ASN A 54 25.23 8.44 -3.72
CA ASN A 54 24.54 9.33 -4.65
C ASN A 54 24.35 10.76 -4.10
N TYR A 55 24.54 10.97 -2.80
CA TYR A 55 24.34 12.24 -2.13
C TYR A 55 25.66 12.81 -1.61
N PRO A 56 25.83 14.14 -1.60
CA PRO A 56 27.03 14.77 -1.06
C PRO A 56 27.16 14.51 0.45
N GLU A 57 28.40 14.56 0.94
CA GLU A 57 28.70 14.37 2.35
C GLU A 57 27.92 15.36 3.23
N GLY A 58 27.42 14.88 4.37
CA GLY A 58 26.57 15.66 5.28
C GLY A 58 25.07 15.68 4.92
N CYS A 59 24.68 15.20 3.73
CA CYS A 59 23.27 15.11 3.31
C CYS A 59 22.70 13.68 3.35
N HIS A 60 23.16 12.84 4.28
CA HIS A 60 22.76 11.42 4.34
C HIS A 60 21.26 11.21 4.57
N ARG A 61 20.54 12.22 5.09
CA ARG A 61 19.08 12.22 5.24
C ARG A 61 18.33 11.96 3.93
N SER A 62 18.91 12.34 2.79
CA SER A 62 18.27 12.21 1.48
C SER A 62 18.14 10.76 1.03
N ALA A 63 19.02 9.88 1.53
CA ALA A 63 18.98 8.44 1.26
C ALA A 63 17.90 7.68 2.06
N LEU A 64 17.17 8.35 2.97
CA LEU A 64 16.19 7.75 3.87
C LEU A 64 15.11 6.95 3.11
N GLY A 65 14.58 7.52 2.03
CA GLY A 65 13.54 6.87 1.23
C GLY A 65 14.02 5.56 0.59
N ALA A 66 15.24 5.57 0.04
CA ALA A 66 15.82 4.39 -0.59
C ALA A 66 16.16 3.31 0.45
N ALA A 67 16.70 3.69 1.61
CA ALA A 67 17.01 2.77 2.69
C ALA A 67 15.75 2.09 3.25
N LEU A 68 14.67 2.84 3.46
CA LEU A 68 13.38 2.30 3.89
C LEU A 68 12.73 1.40 2.84
N ASP A 69 12.81 1.74 1.55
CA ASP A 69 12.30 0.87 0.48
C ASP A 69 13.06 -0.47 0.42
N ILE A 70 14.39 -0.46 0.63
CA ILE A 70 15.20 -1.69 0.72
C ILE A 70 14.77 -2.53 1.92
N ALA A 71 14.59 -1.92 3.10
CA ALA A 71 14.10 -2.62 4.29
C ALA A 71 12.71 -3.24 4.06
N GLN A 72 11.81 -2.49 3.43
CA GLN A 72 10.47 -2.94 3.11
C GLN A 72 10.46 -4.08 2.09
N ARG A 73 11.41 -4.12 1.15
CA ARG A 73 11.53 -5.23 0.19
C ARG A 73 12.06 -6.51 0.84
N GLN A 74 12.92 -6.39 1.84
CA GLN A 74 13.46 -7.54 2.57
C GLN A 74 12.38 -8.22 3.42
N MET A 75 11.62 -7.45 4.21
CA MET A 75 10.61 -8.00 5.15
C MET A 75 9.20 -8.04 4.60
N GLY A 76 8.92 -7.28 3.54
CA GLY A 76 7.57 -7.10 3.00
C GLY A 76 6.75 -6.00 3.69
N TRP A 77 7.14 -5.55 4.88
CA TRP A 77 6.57 -4.43 5.65
C TRP A 77 7.67 -3.84 6.57
N LEU A 78 7.38 -2.75 7.26
CA LEU A 78 8.34 -1.99 8.07
C LEU A 78 8.01 -2.09 9.56
N PRO A 79 8.64 -3.01 10.32
CA PRO A 79 8.60 -3.00 11.77
C PRO A 79 9.40 -1.82 12.34
N ILE A 80 9.14 -1.46 13.59
CA ILE A 80 9.83 -0.34 14.26
C ILE A 80 11.33 -0.62 14.42
N SER A 81 11.73 -1.88 14.60
CA SER A 81 13.12 -2.33 14.62
C SER A 81 13.86 -2.03 13.30
N ALA A 82 13.19 -2.20 12.15
CA ALA A 82 13.77 -1.84 10.86
C ALA A 82 13.99 -0.33 10.71
N MET A 83 13.05 0.49 11.21
CA MET A 83 13.19 1.94 11.23
C MET A 83 14.35 2.39 12.13
N HIS A 84 14.50 1.77 13.30
CA HIS A 84 15.66 1.98 14.18
C HIS A 84 16.97 1.67 13.48
N LYS A 85 17.04 0.54 12.76
CA LYS A 85 18.27 0.13 12.09
C LYS A 85 18.67 1.08 10.96
N VAL A 86 17.69 1.58 10.20
CA VAL A 86 17.93 2.62 9.18
C VAL A 86 18.43 3.92 9.83
N ALA A 87 17.87 4.31 10.98
CA ALA A 87 18.31 5.48 11.72
C ALA A 87 19.79 5.37 12.16
N GLU A 88 20.20 4.19 12.62
CA GLU A 88 21.59 3.88 12.99
C GLU A 88 22.54 3.97 11.80
N ILE A 89 22.18 3.38 10.65
CA ILE A 89 23.04 3.37 9.45
C ILE A 89 23.26 4.78 8.89
N LEU A 90 22.21 5.61 8.88
CA LEU A 90 22.27 6.97 8.35
C LEU A 90 22.71 8.01 9.38
N SER A 91 22.94 7.62 10.64
CA SER A 91 23.26 8.51 11.76
C SER A 91 22.27 9.67 11.92
N ILE A 92 20.97 9.38 11.79
CA ILE A 92 19.88 10.36 11.93
C ILE A 92 19.00 10.02 13.14
N PRO A 93 18.32 11.02 13.75
CA PRO A 93 17.41 10.75 14.85
C PRO A 93 16.19 9.94 14.38
N ARG A 94 15.79 8.94 15.19
CA ARG A 94 14.70 7.99 14.91
C ARG A 94 13.38 8.68 14.54
N VAL A 95 13.09 9.84 15.15
CA VAL A 95 11.88 10.64 14.88
C VAL A 95 11.75 11.01 13.40
N ARG A 96 12.86 11.33 12.71
CA ARG A 96 12.82 11.69 11.28
C ARG A 96 12.46 10.49 10.39
N VAL A 97 12.86 9.30 10.82
CA VAL A 97 12.48 8.05 10.14
C VAL A 97 10.98 7.80 10.31
N TYR A 98 10.43 8.06 11.50
CA TYR A 98 8.99 7.92 11.76
C TYR A 98 8.15 8.93 10.99
N GLU A 99 8.60 10.19 10.92
CA GLU A 99 7.97 11.22 10.10
C GLU A 99 7.89 10.76 8.64
N TYR A 100 8.99 10.26 8.08
CA TYR A 100 9.01 9.77 6.70
C TYR A 100 8.12 8.53 6.50
N ALA A 101 8.18 7.57 7.43
CA ALA A 101 7.42 6.33 7.35
C ALA A 101 5.91 6.56 7.44
N THR A 102 5.47 7.54 8.22
CA THR A 102 4.04 7.90 8.35
C THR A 102 3.57 8.84 7.25
N PHE A 103 4.45 9.70 6.71
CA PHE A 103 4.11 10.65 5.67
C PHE A 103 3.80 10.01 4.31
N TYR A 104 4.57 8.99 3.91
CA TYR A 104 4.39 8.35 2.60
C TYR A 104 3.53 7.08 2.68
N THR A 105 2.42 7.06 1.93
CA THR A 105 1.47 5.93 1.83
C THR A 105 2.03 4.66 1.15
N MET A 106 3.27 4.71 0.67
CA MET A 106 3.99 3.56 0.13
C MET A 106 4.59 2.68 1.23
N ASN A 107 4.91 3.30 2.38
CA ASN A 107 5.54 2.65 3.52
C ASN A 107 4.48 1.87 4.30
N LYS A 108 4.61 0.54 4.35
CA LYS A 108 3.64 -0.33 5.03
C LYS A 108 4.12 -0.59 6.44
N ARG A 109 3.40 -0.07 7.44
CA ARG A 109 3.75 -0.22 8.87
C ARG A 109 3.16 -1.47 9.51
N HIS A 110 2.23 -2.10 8.81
CA HIS A 110 1.62 -3.38 9.17
C HIS A 110 1.73 -4.36 8.00
N SER A 111 1.59 -5.65 8.28
CA SER A 111 1.53 -6.67 7.24
C SER A 111 0.27 -6.43 6.38
N ARG A 112 0.45 -6.30 5.06
CA ARG A 112 -0.62 -6.15 4.06
C ARG A 112 -0.68 -7.33 3.10
N GLY A 113 -0.26 -8.50 3.58
CA GLY A 113 -0.12 -9.72 2.79
C GLY A 113 1.03 -9.70 1.77
N LYS A 114 1.21 -10.84 1.10
CA LYS A 114 2.26 -11.02 0.08
C LYS A 114 1.99 -10.13 -1.14
N TYR A 115 0.75 -10.14 -1.63
CA TYR A 115 0.29 -9.33 -2.74
C TYR A 115 -0.62 -8.21 -2.23
N HIS A 116 -0.19 -6.98 -2.49
CA HIS A 116 -0.93 -5.79 -2.10
C HIS A 116 -1.49 -5.15 -3.36
N VAL A 117 -2.83 -5.19 -3.50
CA VAL A 117 -3.57 -4.69 -4.65
C VAL A 117 -4.04 -3.28 -4.34
N LYS A 118 -3.58 -2.32 -5.13
CA LYS A 118 -3.92 -0.90 -4.97
C LYS A 118 -4.83 -0.46 -6.11
N ILE A 119 -6.04 -0.01 -5.77
CA ILE A 119 -7.08 0.40 -6.73
C ILE A 119 -7.27 1.91 -6.64
N CYS A 120 -7.20 2.60 -7.78
CA CYS A 120 -7.38 4.05 -7.83
C CYS A 120 -8.84 4.42 -7.63
N ALA A 121 -9.14 5.25 -6.61
CA ALA A 121 -10.48 5.72 -6.29
C ALA A 121 -10.66 7.24 -6.55
N THR A 122 -9.84 7.84 -7.43
CA THR A 122 -9.99 9.26 -7.78
C THR A 122 -11.06 9.48 -8.85
N THR A 123 -11.58 10.70 -8.94
CA THR A 123 -12.69 11.08 -9.84
C THR A 123 -12.55 10.55 -11.27
N PRO A 124 -11.38 10.65 -11.95
CA PRO A 124 -11.25 10.12 -13.31
C PRO A 124 -11.46 8.60 -13.39
N CYS A 125 -10.99 7.85 -12.40
CA CYS A 125 -11.17 6.40 -12.33
C CYS A 125 -12.59 6.03 -11.89
N MET A 126 -13.19 6.81 -10.98
CA MET A 126 -14.59 6.63 -10.58
C MET A 126 -15.54 6.80 -11.77
N LEU A 127 -15.32 7.82 -12.62
CA LEU A 127 -16.09 8.01 -13.85
C LEU A 127 -15.97 6.85 -14.84
N MET A 128 -14.82 6.15 -14.85
CA MET A 128 -14.60 4.94 -15.65
C MET A 128 -15.04 3.65 -14.95
N GLY A 129 -15.78 3.74 -13.83
CA GLY A 129 -16.32 2.57 -13.16
C GLY A 129 -15.35 1.84 -12.23
N ALA A 130 -14.38 2.52 -11.62
CA ALA A 130 -13.44 1.91 -10.67
C ALA A 130 -14.11 1.23 -9.46
N GLU A 131 -15.34 1.59 -9.12
CA GLU A 131 -16.13 0.93 -8.08
C GLU A 131 -16.44 -0.54 -8.43
N SER A 132 -16.76 -0.82 -9.69
CA SER A 132 -16.97 -2.20 -10.16
C SER A 132 -15.70 -3.06 -10.04
N ILE A 133 -14.53 -2.44 -10.25
CA ILE A 133 -13.23 -3.09 -10.13
C ILE A 133 -12.91 -3.37 -8.66
N LEU A 134 -13.25 -2.44 -7.76
CA LEU A 134 -13.10 -2.62 -6.33
C LEU A 134 -13.95 -3.79 -5.84
N MET A 135 -15.24 -3.82 -6.19
CA MET A 135 -16.14 -4.91 -5.82
C MET A 135 -15.64 -6.26 -6.33
N ALA A 136 -15.26 -6.34 -7.61
CA ALA A 136 -14.71 -7.56 -8.18
C ALA A 136 -13.41 -8.02 -7.49
N ALA A 137 -12.57 -7.09 -7.04
CA ALA A 137 -11.35 -7.40 -6.30
C ALA A 137 -11.65 -7.88 -4.86
N GLU A 138 -12.62 -7.27 -4.19
CA GLU A 138 -13.08 -7.69 -2.86
C GLU A 138 -13.69 -9.10 -2.91
N ASP A 139 -14.54 -9.39 -3.90
CA ASP A 139 -15.16 -10.71 -4.10
C ASP A 139 -14.11 -11.78 -4.41
N ALA A 140 -13.12 -11.47 -5.24
CA ALA A 140 -12.07 -12.41 -5.62
C ALA A 140 -11.06 -12.68 -4.48
N CYS A 141 -10.77 -11.67 -3.65
CA CYS A 141 -9.81 -11.81 -2.55
C CYS A 141 -10.48 -12.26 -1.23
N GLY A 142 -11.81 -12.18 -1.14
CA GLY A 142 -12.56 -12.46 0.08
C GLY A 142 -12.27 -11.46 1.20
N CYS A 143 -11.82 -10.24 0.88
CA CYS A 143 -11.45 -9.22 1.86
C CYS A 143 -12.02 -7.86 1.47
N LYS A 144 -12.36 -7.02 2.46
CA LYS A 144 -12.75 -5.63 2.22
C LYS A 144 -11.52 -4.75 2.03
N ALA A 145 -11.67 -3.61 1.36
CA ALA A 145 -10.66 -2.57 1.30
C ALA A 145 -10.16 -2.22 2.73
N GLY A 146 -8.84 -2.11 2.90
CA GLY A 146 -8.18 -1.87 4.19
C GLY A 146 -7.82 -3.15 4.95
N SER A 147 -8.42 -4.29 4.61
CA SER A 147 -8.19 -5.58 5.30
C SER A 147 -7.33 -6.54 4.49
N VAL A 148 -6.84 -7.58 5.16
CA VAL A 148 -6.09 -8.69 4.57
C VAL A 148 -6.99 -9.92 4.56
N SER A 149 -6.93 -10.70 3.48
CA SER A 149 -7.63 -11.98 3.36
C SER A 149 -7.22 -12.95 4.47
N SER A 150 -8.11 -13.89 4.83
CA SER A 150 -7.88 -14.92 5.88
C SER A 150 -6.59 -15.70 5.66
N ASP A 151 -6.20 -15.87 4.40
CA ASP A 151 -5.03 -16.65 4.00
C ASP A 151 -3.72 -15.86 4.14
N GLY A 152 -3.78 -14.56 4.46
CA GLY A 152 -2.62 -13.67 4.56
C GLY A 152 -1.93 -13.36 3.22
N MET A 153 -2.48 -13.84 2.10
CA MET A 153 -1.85 -13.74 0.79
C MET A 153 -2.16 -12.43 0.07
N PHE A 154 -3.40 -11.94 0.17
CA PHE A 154 -3.88 -10.75 -0.53
C PHE A 154 -4.35 -9.67 0.45
N GLY A 155 -3.99 -8.42 0.17
CA GLY A 155 -4.58 -7.23 0.80
C GLY A 155 -5.03 -6.24 -0.27
N VAL A 156 -6.21 -5.67 -0.08
CA VAL A 156 -6.81 -4.70 -1.02
C VAL A 156 -6.86 -3.34 -0.36
N ASP A 157 -6.33 -2.32 -1.05
CA ASP A 157 -6.41 -0.92 -0.60
C ASP A 157 -6.86 -0.01 -1.73
N THR A 158 -7.63 1.01 -1.36
CA THR A 158 -7.89 2.14 -2.24
C THR A 158 -6.79 3.17 -2.14
N VAL A 159 -6.29 3.60 -3.29
CA VAL A 159 -5.27 4.64 -3.42
C VAL A 159 -5.79 5.81 -4.22
N GLU A 160 -5.15 6.95 -4.02
CA GLU A 160 -5.38 8.12 -4.84
C GLU A 160 -4.71 8.00 -6.22
N ARG A 161 -4.61 9.13 -6.93
CA ARG A 161 -4.26 9.22 -8.35
C ARG A 161 -2.99 8.46 -8.64
N THR A 162 -3.18 7.25 -9.10
CA THR A 162 -2.19 6.45 -9.77
C THR A 162 -2.53 6.59 -11.24
N SER A 163 -1.58 6.99 -12.10
CA SER A 163 -1.75 6.90 -13.56
C SER A 163 -2.45 5.57 -13.90
N PRO A 164 -3.38 5.51 -14.88
CA PRO A 164 -4.66 4.77 -14.91
C PRO A 164 -4.69 3.24 -14.63
N TRP A 165 -3.84 2.73 -13.74
CA TRP A 165 -3.42 1.33 -13.69
C TRP A 165 -3.45 0.79 -12.25
N VAL A 166 -3.93 -0.45 -12.10
CA VAL A 166 -3.82 -1.24 -10.86
C VAL A 166 -2.35 -1.57 -10.61
N LYS A 167 -1.83 -1.16 -9.44
CA LYS A 167 -0.45 -1.49 -9.04
C LYS A 167 -0.43 -2.80 -8.26
N SER A 168 0.25 -3.80 -8.82
CA SER A 168 0.80 -4.94 -8.07
C SER A 168 2.32 -4.82 -8.05
N LYS A 169 2.98 -5.26 -6.96
CA LYS A 169 4.40 -5.02 -6.58
C LYS A 169 5.49 -5.21 -7.66
N LYS A 170 5.19 -5.66 -8.88
CA LYS A 170 6.17 -5.85 -9.97
C LYS A 170 5.73 -5.35 -11.37
N SER A 171 4.57 -4.71 -11.57
CA SER A 171 4.16 -4.31 -12.93
C SER A 171 3.07 -3.23 -12.96
N TYR A 172 3.27 -2.21 -13.79
CA TYR A 172 2.18 -1.42 -14.39
C TYR A 172 1.59 -2.28 -15.51
N ARG A 173 0.41 -2.87 -15.29
CA ARG A 173 -0.28 -3.69 -16.30
C ARG A 173 -1.75 -3.36 -16.31
N GLN A 174 -2.33 -3.35 -17.50
CA GLN A 174 -3.71 -2.91 -17.78
C GLN A 174 -4.58 -4.07 -17.31
N TYR A 175 -4.81 -4.13 -16.01
CA TYR A 175 -5.78 -5.05 -15.47
C TYR A 175 -7.09 -4.28 -15.42
N ALA A 176 -7.88 -4.40 -16.50
CA ALA A 176 -9.30 -4.55 -16.29
C ALA A 176 -9.45 -5.86 -15.52
N VAL A 177 -9.86 -5.79 -14.25
CA VAL A 177 -10.22 -6.98 -13.48
C VAL A 177 -11.56 -7.46 -14.04
N ALA A 178 -11.53 -8.07 -15.22
CA ALA A 178 -12.62 -8.89 -15.69
C ALA A 178 -12.47 -10.24 -15.01
N ALA A 179 -13.31 -10.50 -14.01
CA ALA A 179 -13.47 -11.83 -13.43
C ALA A 179 -14.06 -12.78 -14.49
N TYR A 180 -13.22 -13.30 -15.38
CA TYR A 180 -13.61 -14.41 -16.26
C TYR A 180 -13.35 -15.72 -15.52
N ARG A 181 -14.43 -16.33 -15.03
CA ARG A 181 -14.44 -17.71 -14.53
C ARG A 181 -14.16 -18.61 -15.74
N ARG A 182 -12.93 -19.13 -15.86
CA ARG A 182 -12.48 -20.06 -16.90
C ARG A 182 -12.52 -21.50 -16.34
N PRO A 183 -13.58 -22.29 -16.62
CA PRO A 183 -13.74 -23.64 -16.07
C PRO A 183 -12.80 -24.69 -16.70
N ASP A 184 -12.01 -24.32 -17.71
CA ASP A 184 -11.14 -25.19 -18.52
C ASP A 184 -9.76 -25.49 -17.91
N LEU A 185 -9.32 -24.77 -16.86
CA LEU A 185 -7.95 -24.85 -16.35
C LEU A 185 -7.80 -25.41 -14.93
N GLY A 186 -8.86 -25.85 -14.27
CA GLY A 186 -8.79 -26.58 -12.99
C GLY A 186 -7.96 -25.92 -11.88
N MET A 187 -7.77 -24.59 -11.96
CA MET A 187 -6.93 -23.81 -11.06
C MET A 187 -7.80 -22.71 -10.42
N GLU A 188 -8.17 -22.91 -9.16
CA GLU A 188 -8.57 -21.84 -8.24
C GLU A 188 -7.32 -21.01 -7.93
N GLY A 189 -6.94 -20.17 -8.88
CA GLY A 189 -5.80 -19.29 -8.77
C GLY A 189 -6.14 -17.98 -9.42
N LEU A 190 -5.85 -16.88 -8.73
CA LEU A 190 -5.76 -15.56 -9.31
C LEU A 190 -4.59 -15.58 -10.31
N ALA A 191 -4.82 -16.22 -11.46
CA ALA A 191 -3.85 -16.37 -12.52
C ALA A 191 -3.75 -15.00 -13.19
N VAL A 192 -2.76 -14.23 -12.74
CA VAL A 192 -2.25 -13.03 -13.39
C VAL A 192 -1.55 -13.44 -14.70
N ASN A 193 -2.27 -14.13 -15.59
CA ASN A 193 -1.76 -14.59 -16.87
C ASN A 193 -1.97 -13.51 -17.91
N ARG A 194 -0.92 -12.71 -18.08
CA ARG A 194 -0.40 -12.22 -19.36
C ARG A 194 -1.41 -11.62 -20.36
N CYS A 195 -2.29 -10.72 -19.92
CA CYS A 195 -2.88 -9.75 -20.85
C CYS A 195 -1.89 -8.59 -21.03
N VAL A 196 -0.98 -8.71 -21.99
CA VAL A 196 -0.32 -7.55 -22.59
C VAL A 196 -1.39 -6.86 -23.41
N VAL A 197 -1.98 -5.80 -22.88
CA VAL A 197 -2.76 -4.89 -23.72
C VAL A 197 -1.72 -4.14 -24.55
N PRO A 198 -1.82 -4.14 -25.90
CA PRO A 198 -0.89 -3.38 -26.72
C PRO A 198 -0.99 -1.91 -26.32
N HIS A 199 0.15 -1.32 -25.96
CA HIS A 199 0.26 0.13 -25.89
C HIS A 199 -0.04 0.71 -27.28
N PRO A 200 -0.74 1.85 -27.39
CA PRO A 200 -0.83 2.55 -28.66
C PRO A 200 0.55 2.96 -29.17
#